data_AF-A0A4P7RPU0-F1
#
_entry.id   AF-A0A4P7RPU0-F1
#
_cell.length_a   1.000
_cell.length_b   1.000
_cell.length_c   1.000
_cell.angle_alpha   90.00
_cell.angle_beta   90.00
_cell.angle_gamma   90.00
#
_symmetry.space_group_name_H-M   'P 1'
#
loop_
_entity.id
_entity.type
_entity.pdbx_description
1 polymer ?
#
loop_
_entity_poly.entity_id
_entity_poly.type
_entity_poly.pdbx_seq_one_letter_code
_entity_poly.pdbx_strand_id
1 'polypeptide(L)' 'MPGNRATKTYRCPGCDHEVRPGVAHVVAWPSDDLGGPEDRRHWHTGCWSGRGTRGLTRRWS' A
#
# COMPACT_ATOMS: atom_id res chain seq x y z
N MET A 1 -0.16 23.72 10.87
CA MET A 1 -1.12 22.62 11.08
C MET A 1 -0.63 21.39 10.32
N PRO A 2 0.02 20.40 10.96
CA PRO A 2 0.23 19.11 10.30
C PRO A 2 -1.09 18.33 10.30
N GLY A 3 -1.61 18.09 9.10
CA GLY A 3 -2.86 17.40 8.84
C GLY A 3 -2.91 16.02 9.50
N ASN A 4 -4.11 15.70 9.99
CA ASN A 4 -4.59 14.37 10.36
C ASN A 4 -3.53 13.26 10.40
N ARG A 5 -3.08 12.94 11.62
CA ARG A 5 -2.40 11.68 11.91
C ARG A 5 -3.18 10.56 11.22
N ALA A 6 -2.57 9.91 10.24
CA ALA A 6 -3.05 8.64 9.74
C ALA A 6 -3.12 7.74 10.98
N THR A 7 -4.29 7.56 11.59
CA THR A 7 -4.49 6.63 12.72
C THR A 7 -5.00 5.29 12.19
N LYS A 8 -5.35 5.23 10.90
CA LYS A 8 -5.84 4.04 10.23
C LYS A 8 -4.64 3.19 9.81
N THR A 9 -4.59 1.98 10.32
CA THR A 9 -3.75 0.92 9.78
C THR A 9 -4.32 0.51 8.42
N TYR A 10 -3.48 0.52 7.38
CA TYR A 10 -3.87 0.12 6.03
C TYR A 10 -3.30 -1.25 5.68
N ARG A 11 -3.84 -1.94 4.67
CA ARG A 11 -3.32 -3.24 4.23
C ARG A 11 -2.50 -3.11 2.95
N CYS A 12 -1.30 -3.68 2.94
CA CYS A 12 -0.42 -3.69 1.78
C CYS A 12 -0.80 -4.80 0.81
N PRO A 13 -1.13 -4.53 -0.47
CA PRO A 13 -1.52 -5.57 -1.43
C PRO A 13 -0.38 -6.53 -1.80
N GLY A 14 0.87 -6.07 -1.70
CA GLY A 14 2.04 -6.86 -2.09
C GLY A 14 2.44 -7.92 -1.07
N CYS A 15 2.06 -7.76 0.20
CA CYS A 15 2.42 -8.69 1.27
C CYS A 15 1.26 -9.03 2.22
N ASP A 16 0.08 -8.45 2.01
CA ASP A 16 -1.11 -8.58 2.86
C ASP A 16 -0.93 -8.12 4.33
N HIS A 17 0.22 -7.52 4.66
CA HIS A 17 0.51 -6.99 6.00
C HIS A 17 -0.02 -5.58 6.22
N GLU A 18 -0.20 -5.26 7.49
CA GLU A 18 -0.59 -3.96 8.00
C GLU A 18 0.51 -2.91 7.90
N VAL A 19 0.22 -1.83 7.17
CA VAL A 19 0.99 -0.58 7.15
C VAL A 19 0.54 0.26 8.34
N ARG A 20 1.30 0.17 9.43
CA ARG A 20 1.04 0.96 10.64
C ARG A 20 1.36 2.43 10.43
N PRO A 21 0.66 3.33 11.14
CA PRO A 21 1.00 4.73 11.10
C PRO A 21 2.39 4.99 11.70
N GLY A 22 3.17 5.85 11.04
CA GLY A 22 4.59 6.07 11.34
C GLY A 22 5.55 5.18 10.56
N VAL A 23 5.07 4.18 9.82
CA VAL A 23 5.90 3.40 8.89
C VAL A 23 6.00 4.12 7.54
N ALA A 24 7.22 4.18 6.98
CA ALA A 24 7.43 4.70 5.64
C ALA A 24 6.70 3.81 4.61
N HIS A 25 5.77 4.42 3.87
CA HIS A 25 4.92 3.71 2.91
C HIS A 25 4.59 4.60 1.71
N VAL A 26 4.16 3.97 0.63
CA VAL A 26 3.79 4.58 -0.64
C VAL A 26 2.28 4.47 -0.81
N VAL A 27 1.62 5.57 -1.15
CA VAL A 27 0.22 5.57 -1.55
C VAL A 27 0.17 5.55 -3.06
N ALA A 28 -0.56 4.59 -3.61
CA ALA A 28 -0.74 4.41 -5.04
C ALA A 28 -2.21 4.52 -5.39
N TRP A 29 -2.48 5.20 -6.50
CA TRP A 29 -3.80 5.30 -7.10
C TRP A 29 -3.85 4.34 -8.29
N PRO A 30 -4.90 3.51 -8.41
CA PRO A 30 -5.12 2.77 -9.66
C PRO A 30 -5.27 3.78 -10.80
N SER A 31 -4.55 3.57 -11.90
CA SER A 31 -4.64 4.41 -13.10
C SER A 31 -5.86 4.07 -13.98
N ASP A 32 -6.66 3.08 -13.59
CA ASP A 32 -7.91 2.75 -14.26
C ASP A 32 -8.97 3.77 -13.86
N ASP A 33 -9.46 4.51 -14.85
CA ASP A 33 -10.27 5.74 -14.81
C ASP A 33 -11.62 5.63 -14.03
N LEU A 34 -11.89 4.49 -13.39
CA LEU A 34 -13.10 4.20 -12.60
C LEU A 34 -12.89 4.31 -11.09
N GLY A 35 -11.64 4.36 -10.60
CA GLY A 35 -11.33 4.41 -9.17
C GLY A 35 -11.09 5.83 -8.69
N GLY A 36 -12.10 6.45 -8.09
CA GLY A 36 -11.96 7.75 -7.43
C GLY A 36 -10.88 7.77 -6.32
N PRO A 37 -10.63 8.93 -5.67
CA PRO A 37 -9.64 9.10 -4.61
C PRO A 37 -9.83 8.20 -3.37
N GLU A 38 -10.90 7.40 -3.36
CA GLU A 38 -11.22 6.41 -2.35
C GLU A 38 -10.42 5.11 -2.53
N ASP A 39 -9.94 4.81 -3.74
CA ASP A 39 -9.21 3.58 -4.07
C ASP A 39 -7.69 3.69 -3.85
N ARG A 40 -7.28 4.59 -2.94
CA ARG A 40 -5.87 4.74 -2.54
C ARG A 40 -5.38 3.48 -1.86
N ARG A 41 -4.53 2.71 -2.53
CA ARG A 41 -3.84 1.56 -1.92
C ARG A 41 -2.54 1.99 -1.27
N HIS A 42 -2.31 1.51 -0.05
CA HIS A 42 -1.10 1.76 0.71
C HIS A 42 -0.14 0.58 0.57
N TRP A 43 1.11 0.85 0.26
CA TRP A 43 2.15 -0.14 0.03
C TRP A 43 3.36 0.14 0.91
N HIS A 44 4.00 -0.87 1.46
CA HIS A 44 5.35 -0.67 2.00
C HIS A 44 6.30 -0.22 0.89
N THR A 45 7.31 0.59 1.22
CA THR A 45 8.33 1.06 0.26
C THR A 45 8.99 -0.11 -0.47
N GLY A 46 9.40 -1.16 0.24
CA GLY A 46 9.99 -2.36 -0.36
C GLY A 46 9.02 -3.17 -1.23
N CYS A 47 7.76 -3.28 -0.81
CA CYS A 47 6.72 -3.96 -1.59
C CYS A 47 6.38 -3.19 -2.87
N TRP A 48 6.34 -1.86 -2.80
CA TRP A 48 6.13 -1.00 -3.95
C TRP A 48 7.27 -1.13 -4.95
N SER A 49 8.53 -1.01 -4.50
CA SER A 49 9.71 -1.14 -5.38
C SER A 49 9.78 -2.52 -6.05
N GLY A 50 9.34 -3.58 -5.35
CA GLY A 50 9.29 -4.94 -5.87
C GLY A 50 8.05 -5.30 -6.67
N ARG A 51 7.01 -4.46 -6.75
CA ARG A 51 5.69 -4.88 -7.27
C ARG A 51 5.68 -5.37 -8.73
N GLY A 52 6.60 -4.87 -9.56
CA GLY A 52 6.70 -5.24 -10.98
C GLY A 52 7.55 -6.50 -11.22
N THR A 53 8.41 -6.87 -10.27
CA THR A 53 9.34 -8.00 -10.38
C THR A 53 8.94 -9.16 -9.47
N ARG A 54 8.29 -8.86 -8.34
CA ARG A 54 7.67 -9.80 -7.41
C ARG A 54 6.19 -9.89 -7.77
N GLY A 55 5.85 -10.65 -8.80
CA GLY A 55 4.49 -11.20 -8.88
C GLY A 55 4.21 -11.92 -7.57
N LEU A 56 3.18 -11.51 -6.83
CA LEU A 56 2.77 -12.01 -5.51
C LEU A 56 3.17 -13.48 -5.33
N THR A 57 4.37 -13.74 -4.80
CA THR A 57 4.80 -15.12 -4.57
C THR A 57 4.08 -15.56 -3.30
N ARG A 58 2.80 -15.94 -3.43
CA ARG A 58 2.12 -16.80 -2.47
C ARG A 58 2.85 -18.14 -2.49
N ARG A 59 4.01 -18.20 -1.83
CA ARG A 59 4.58 -19.46 -1.37
C ARG A 59 4.39 -19.47 0.14
N TRP A 60 3.23 -19.95 0.54
CA TRP A 60 3.03 -20.48 1.87
C TRP A 60 3.40 -21.96 1.71
N SER A 61 4.47 -22.40 2.38
CA SER A 61 4.74 -23.81 2.69
C SER A 61 4.65 -23.95 4.20
#